data_AF-A0A7Y3NJA1-F1
#
_entry.id   AF-A0A7Y3NJA1-F1
#
_cell.length_a   1.000
_cell.length_b   1.000
_cell.length_c   1.000
_cell.angle_alpha   90.00
_cell.angle_beta   90.00
_cell.angle_gamma   90.00
#
_symmetry.space_group_name_H-M   'P 1'
#
loop_
_entity.id
_entity.type
_entity.pdbx_description
1 polymer ?
#
loop_
_entity_poly.entity_id
_entity_poly.type
_entity_poly.pdbx_seq_one_letter_code
_entity_poly.pdbx_strand_id
1 'polypeptide(L)'
;MKADAINLDFSSIEVTGDGYIKTALLNGVEWKTFMWEYDFRSLIRDVPAGGARISECSNDRFMVKIEVQPSSERAAIEKCAFFDTLNKAAEFAESFVWEIKEQGGYKWYQIDNRDEYRSWIAVVGEGNTAVLSCYGNNEFHIKRNFWPRPGESYEINASRYDSCENKHAVRTFEEAAAIAITLPSFLAVLGSMK
;
A
#
# COMPACT_ATOMS: atom_id res chain seq x y z
N MET A 1 31.40 19.33 -9.82
CA MET A 1 31.58 18.03 -9.15
C MET A 1 30.20 17.48 -8.85
N LYS A 2 29.79 16.38 -9.48
CA LYS A 2 28.67 15.59 -8.97
C LYS A 2 29.24 14.80 -7.80
N ALA A 3 28.69 14.97 -6.61
CA ALA A 3 29.01 14.08 -5.50
C ALA A 3 28.56 12.69 -5.95
N ASP A 4 29.50 11.75 -6.03
CA ASP A 4 29.16 10.35 -6.22
C ASP A 4 28.25 9.97 -5.05
N ALA A 5 27.02 9.57 -5.36
CA ALA A 5 26.09 9.11 -4.36
C ALA A 5 26.74 7.92 -3.64
N ILE A 6 27.10 8.11 -2.37
CA ILE A 6 27.65 7.04 -1.55
C ILE A 6 26.59 5.94 -1.54
N ASN A 7 26.93 4.77 -2.10
CA ASN A 7 26.10 3.58 -2.00
C ASN A 7 26.12 3.13 -0.54
N LEU A 8 25.19 3.68 0.25
CA LEU A 8 24.93 3.23 1.60
C LEU A 8 24.12 1.94 1.54
N ASP A 9 24.66 0.91 2.20
CA ASP A 9 24.01 -0.37 2.50
C ASP A 9 23.71 -0.44 4.00
N PHE A 10 22.98 -1.47 4.47
CA PHE A 10 22.71 -1.60 5.90
C PHE A 10 23.96 -1.87 6.75
N SER A 11 25.02 -2.44 6.17
CA SER A 11 26.30 -2.73 6.83
C SER A 11 27.15 -1.49 7.10
N SER A 12 26.95 -0.42 6.34
CA SER A 12 27.72 0.83 6.41
C SER A 12 27.07 1.89 7.28
N ILE A 13 25.86 1.65 7.79
CA ILE A 13 25.19 2.59 8.69
C ILE A 13 25.65 2.37 10.12
N GLU A 14 26.08 3.45 10.76
CA GLU A 14 26.32 3.47 12.19
C GLU A 14 24.98 3.43 12.95
N VAL A 15 24.83 2.40 13.77
CA VAL A 15 23.67 2.20 14.64
C VAL A 15 24.06 2.59 16.05
N THR A 16 23.26 3.47 16.65
CA THR A 16 23.48 4.03 17.98
C THR A 16 22.30 3.68 18.91
N GLY A 17 22.55 3.65 20.22
CA GLY A 17 21.54 3.41 21.24
C GLY A 17 21.74 2.11 22.04
N ASP A 18 21.25 2.13 23.28
CA ASP A 18 21.32 1.02 24.24
C ASP A 18 19.93 0.38 24.41
N GLY A 19 19.87 -0.95 24.57
CA GLY A 19 18.62 -1.70 24.81
C GLY A 19 17.95 -2.24 23.54
N TYR A 20 16.60 -2.32 23.55
CA TYR A 20 15.81 -3.04 22.54
C TYR A 20 15.46 -2.23 21.27
N ILE A 21 15.68 -0.92 21.26
CA ILE A 21 15.44 -0.05 20.09
C ILE A 21 16.71 0.73 19.83
N LYS A 22 17.37 0.44 18.69
CA LYS A 22 18.51 1.19 18.20
C LYS A 22 18.07 2.15 17.10
N THR A 23 18.89 3.14 16.80
CA THR A 23 18.62 4.18 15.80
C THR A 23 19.78 4.34 14.83
N ALA A 24 19.48 4.81 13.63
CA ALA A 24 20.42 5.08 12.56
C ALA A 24 20.13 6.45 11.96
N LEU A 25 21.18 7.19 11.56
CA LEU A 25 21.03 8.40 10.76
C LEU A 25 21.14 8.05 9.29
N LEU A 26 20.09 8.35 8.53
CA LEU A 26 20.04 8.17 7.09
C LEU A 26 19.61 9.50 6.46
N ASN A 27 20.47 10.05 5.60
CA ASN A 27 20.30 11.41 5.04
C ASN A 27 20.10 12.51 6.10
N GLY A 28 20.74 12.37 7.27
CA GLY A 28 20.61 13.32 8.38
C GLY A 28 19.31 13.22 9.16
N VAL A 29 18.49 12.19 8.90
CA VAL A 29 17.22 11.94 9.57
C VAL A 29 17.33 10.66 10.40
N GLU A 30 16.75 10.66 11.59
CA GLU A 30 16.77 9.51 12.50
C GLU A 30 15.75 8.44 12.11
N TRP A 31 16.19 7.20 12.00
CA TRP A 31 15.35 6.02 11.76
C TRP A 31 15.52 5.01 12.89
N LYS A 32 14.43 4.34 13.28
CA LYS A 32 14.48 3.27 14.27
C LYS A 32 14.78 1.94 13.60
N THR A 33 15.67 1.15 14.17
CA THR A 33 15.95 -0.21 13.70
C THR A 33 14.82 -1.16 14.05
N PHE A 34 14.47 -2.05 13.14
CA PHE A 34 13.48 -3.12 13.32
C PHE A 34 14.02 -4.42 12.73
N MET A 35 13.84 -5.55 13.43
CA MET A 35 14.36 -6.87 13.04
C MET A 35 15.88 -6.86 12.71
N TRP A 36 16.65 -6.02 13.40
CA TRP A 36 18.05 -5.74 13.06
C TRP A 36 19.01 -6.92 13.30
N GLU A 37 18.64 -7.82 14.22
CA GLU A 37 19.45 -8.97 14.63
C GLU A 37 19.09 -10.25 13.85
N TYR A 38 18.17 -10.15 12.89
CA TYR A 38 17.78 -11.24 11.99
C TYR A 38 18.40 -11.03 10.61
N ASP A 39 18.31 -12.05 9.75
CA ASP A 39 18.76 -11.99 8.35
C ASP A 39 18.01 -10.91 7.50
N PHE A 40 17.04 -10.21 8.08
CA PHE A 40 16.19 -9.22 7.41
C PHE A 40 16.17 -7.89 8.17
N ARG A 41 17.23 -7.09 8.00
CA ARG A 41 17.36 -5.76 8.61
C ARG A 41 16.32 -4.79 8.04
N SER A 42 15.71 -4.00 8.92
CA SER A 42 14.75 -2.97 8.52
C SER A 42 14.91 -1.68 9.33
N LEU A 43 14.53 -0.57 8.73
CA LEU A 43 14.35 0.73 9.37
C LEU A 43 12.88 1.12 9.32
N ILE A 44 12.38 1.71 10.40
CA ILE A 44 11.02 2.23 10.49
C ILE A 44 11.04 3.68 10.98
N ARG A 45 10.08 4.47 10.48
CA ARG A 45 9.91 5.88 10.83
C ARG A 45 8.51 6.34 10.45
N ASP A 46 7.97 7.30 11.20
CA ASP A 46 6.78 8.05 10.77
C ASP A 46 7.19 9.16 9.81
N VAL A 47 6.59 9.16 8.61
CA VAL A 47 6.78 10.17 7.55
C VAL A 47 5.46 10.90 7.29
N PRO A 48 5.43 12.03 6.57
CA PRO A 48 4.18 12.78 6.34
C PRO A 48 3.04 11.95 5.71
N ALA A 49 3.37 10.93 4.91
CA ALA A 49 2.40 10.04 4.26
C ALA A 49 1.94 8.85 5.12
N GLY A 50 2.47 8.67 6.34
CA GLY A 50 2.14 7.57 7.25
C GLY A 50 3.37 6.86 7.82
N GLY A 51 3.24 5.58 8.14
CA GLY A 51 4.38 4.77 8.60
C GLY A 51 5.23 4.30 7.43
N ALA A 52 6.53 4.56 7.46
CA ALA A 52 7.49 4.05 6.50
C ALA A 52 8.31 2.89 7.08
N ARG A 53 8.55 1.87 6.25
CA ARG A 53 9.51 0.80 6.52
C ARG A 53 10.42 0.61 5.32
N ILE A 54 11.71 0.58 5.55
CA ILE A 54 12.72 0.20 4.56
C ILE A 54 13.32 -1.13 4.98
N SER A 55 13.29 -2.13 4.10
CA SER A 55 13.80 -3.48 4.38
C SER A 55 14.84 -3.89 3.35
N GLU A 56 15.88 -4.58 3.83
CA GLU A 56 16.88 -5.23 2.97
C GLU A 56 16.25 -6.41 2.22
N CYS A 57 16.52 -6.51 0.93
CA CYS A 57 16.13 -7.67 0.12
C CYS A 57 17.38 -8.43 -0.34
N SER A 58 17.22 -9.73 -0.60
CA SER A 58 18.29 -10.67 -0.97
C SER A 58 19.01 -10.39 -2.31
N ASN A 59 18.71 -9.28 -2.99
CA ASN A 59 19.25 -8.92 -4.30
C ASN A 59 19.91 -7.53 -4.27
N ASP A 60 20.52 -7.14 -3.15
CA ASP A 60 21.12 -5.81 -2.93
C ASP A 60 20.16 -4.65 -3.25
N ARG A 61 18.86 -4.88 -3.01
CA ARG A 61 17.79 -3.90 -3.21
C ARG A 61 17.10 -3.61 -1.89
N PHE A 62 16.52 -2.42 -1.82
CA PHE A 62 15.81 -1.92 -0.66
C PHE A 62 14.33 -1.81 -1.01
N MET A 63 13.50 -2.54 -0.28
CA MET A 63 12.05 -2.40 -0.39
C MET A 63 11.62 -1.28 0.55
N VAL A 64 10.89 -0.30 0.02
CA VAL A 64 10.17 0.70 0.82
C VAL A 64 8.71 0.30 0.85
N LYS A 65 8.15 0.27 2.05
CA LYS A 65 6.72 0.14 2.31
C LYS A 65 6.25 1.42 3.01
N ILE A 66 5.28 2.11 2.41
CA ILE A 66 4.55 3.21 3.05
C ILE A 66 3.16 2.70 3.42
N GLU A 67 2.77 2.94 4.67
CA GLU A 67 1.51 2.46 5.24
C GLU A 67 0.70 3.63 5.79
N VAL A 68 -0.59 3.66 5.46
CA VAL A 68 -1.57 4.56 6.09
C VAL A 68 -2.75 3.75 6.61
N GLN A 69 -3.28 4.12 7.78
CA GLN A 69 -4.48 3.53 8.36
C GLN A 69 -5.59 4.60 8.38
N PRO A 70 -6.44 4.67 7.33
CA PRO A 70 -7.43 5.76 7.18
C PRO A 70 -8.58 5.72 8.19
N SER A 71 -8.82 4.56 8.82
CA SER A 71 -9.83 4.34 9.85
C SER A 71 -9.23 3.54 11.02
N SER A 72 -9.84 3.62 12.20
CA SER A 72 -9.35 2.93 13.40
C SER A 72 -9.26 1.41 13.21
N GLU A 73 -8.01 0.93 13.23
CA GLU A 73 -7.48 -0.28 13.87
C GLU A 73 -7.38 -1.60 13.09
N ARG A 74 -7.97 -1.80 11.90
CA ARG A 74 -7.85 -3.12 11.22
C ARG A 74 -7.38 -3.15 9.78
N ALA A 75 -7.51 -2.06 9.04
CA ALA A 75 -7.07 -2.02 7.65
C ALA A 75 -5.95 -1.00 7.47
N ALA A 76 -4.83 -1.50 6.96
CA ALA A 76 -3.72 -0.71 6.49
C ALA A 76 -3.75 -0.68 4.96
N ILE A 77 -3.52 0.50 4.39
CA ILE A 77 -3.26 0.68 2.97
C ILE A 77 -1.77 0.81 2.78
N GLU A 78 -1.23 0.02 1.86
CA GLU A 78 0.22 -0.15 1.71
C GLU A 78 0.65 0.16 0.28
N LYS A 79 1.75 0.90 0.14
CA LYS A 79 2.48 1.11 -1.12
C LYS A 79 3.86 0.49 -0.98
N CYS A 80 4.19 -0.44 -1.88
CA CYS A 80 5.54 -0.98 -2.00
C CYS A 80 6.27 -0.39 -3.21
N ALA A 81 7.56 -0.16 -3.06
CA ALA A 81 8.49 0.24 -4.11
C ALA A 81 9.89 -0.35 -3.82
N PHE A 82 10.71 -0.50 -4.86
CA PHE A 82 12.07 -1.05 -4.74
C PHE A 82 13.10 -0.06 -5.27
N PHE A 83 14.23 0.03 -4.58
CA PHE A 83 15.32 0.94 -4.91
C PHE A 83 16.67 0.23 -4.83
N ASP A 84 17.62 0.66 -5.65
CA ASP A 84 18.97 0.07 -5.68
C ASP A 84 19.85 0.57 -4.54
N THR A 85 19.48 1.68 -3.90
CA THR A 85 20.27 2.27 -2.80
C THR A 85 19.38 2.67 -1.65
N LEU A 86 19.94 2.59 -0.44
CA LEU A 86 19.22 2.93 0.77
C LEU A 86 18.86 4.42 0.84
N ASN A 87 19.73 5.30 0.32
CA ASN A 87 19.46 6.74 0.25
C ASN A 87 18.23 7.05 -0.60
N LYS A 88 18.12 6.44 -1.78
CA LYS A 88 16.94 6.62 -2.66
C LYS A 88 15.67 6.08 -2.01
N ALA A 89 15.78 4.97 -1.28
CA ALA A 89 14.67 4.41 -0.52
C ALA A 89 14.16 5.39 0.56
N ALA A 90 15.06 6.03 1.30
CA ALA A 90 14.69 7.04 2.29
C ALA A 90 14.18 8.34 1.67
N GLU A 91 14.82 8.83 0.61
CA GLU A 91 14.34 10.00 -0.14
C GLU A 91 12.92 9.78 -0.65
N PHE A 92 12.64 8.61 -1.23
CA PHE A 92 11.29 8.24 -1.65
C PHE A 92 10.33 8.22 -0.47
N ALA A 93 10.69 7.61 0.66
CA ALA A 93 9.81 7.52 1.81
C ALA A 93 9.40 8.89 2.37
N GLU A 94 10.35 9.83 2.47
CA GLU A 94 10.12 11.18 3.01
C GLU A 94 9.37 12.09 2.02
N SER A 95 9.54 11.88 0.72
CA SER A 95 8.91 12.69 -0.33
C SER A 95 7.62 12.10 -0.90
N PHE A 96 7.28 10.86 -0.56
CA PHE A 96 6.09 10.19 -1.08
C PHE A 96 4.82 10.92 -0.60
N VAL A 97 3.89 11.09 -1.53
CA VAL A 97 2.56 11.64 -1.27
C VAL A 97 1.54 10.74 -1.93
N TRP A 98 0.50 10.39 -1.17
CA TRP A 98 -0.62 9.62 -1.71
C TRP A 98 -1.38 10.42 -2.76
N GLU A 99 -1.57 9.86 -3.95
CA GLU A 99 -2.62 10.31 -4.85
C GLU A 99 -3.95 9.78 -4.33
N ILE A 100 -4.84 10.68 -3.91
CA ILE A 100 -6.13 10.34 -3.30
C ILE A 100 -7.26 10.84 -4.18
N LYS A 101 -8.23 9.97 -4.43
CA LYS A 101 -9.55 10.34 -4.99
C LYS A 101 -10.62 10.19 -3.92
N GLU A 102 -11.61 11.07 -3.94
CA GLU A 102 -12.78 10.95 -3.06
C GLU A 102 -14.00 10.54 -3.86
N GLN A 103 -14.64 9.42 -3.51
CA GLN A 103 -15.83 8.92 -4.20
C GLN A 103 -16.70 8.11 -3.25
N GLY A 104 -18.00 8.41 -3.23
CA GLY A 104 -18.98 7.71 -2.38
C GLY A 104 -18.75 7.87 -0.87
N GLY A 105 -18.08 8.95 -0.44
CA GLY A 105 -17.71 9.19 0.97
C GLY A 105 -16.44 8.48 1.43
N TYR A 106 -15.71 7.82 0.53
CA TYR A 106 -14.46 7.12 0.83
C TYR A 106 -13.26 7.76 0.13
N LYS A 107 -12.11 7.71 0.80
CA LYS A 107 -10.81 8.05 0.23
C LYS A 107 -10.20 6.83 -0.45
N TRP A 108 -9.86 6.98 -1.72
CA TRP A 108 -9.24 5.97 -2.56
C TRP A 108 -7.78 6.33 -2.81
N TYR A 109 -6.89 5.54 -2.26
CA TYR A 109 -5.45 5.75 -2.30
C TYR A 109 -4.87 4.98 -3.48
N GLN A 110 -4.12 5.65 -4.36
CA GLN A 110 -3.44 4.99 -5.46
C GLN A 110 -2.26 4.17 -4.94
N ILE A 111 -2.25 2.86 -5.21
CA ILE A 111 -1.22 1.91 -4.79
C ILE A 111 -0.36 1.40 -5.96
N ASP A 112 -0.78 1.65 -7.20
CA ASP A 112 -0.01 1.35 -8.40
C ASP A 112 -0.35 2.33 -9.51
N ASN A 113 0.66 2.71 -10.29
CA ASN A 113 0.55 3.67 -11.38
C ASN A 113 1.66 3.41 -12.41
N ARG A 114 1.50 2.32 -13.15
CA ARG A 114 2.30 1.95 -14.32
C ARG A 114 1.56 2.38 -15.59
N ASP A 115 2.29 2.53 -16.70
CA ASP A 115 1.78 3.15 -17.94
C ASP A 115 0.37 2.69 -18.35
N GLU A 116 0.14 1.38 -18.35
CA GLU A 116 -1.14 0.76 -18.73
C GLU A 116 -1.88 0.12 -17.55
N TYR A 117 -1.49 0.44 -16.31
CA TYR A 117 -2.08 -0.15 -15.12
C TYR A 117 -2.11 0.82 -13.95
N ARG A 118 -3.30 1.13 -13.45
CA ARG A 118 -3.48 1.94 -12.24
C ARG A 118 -4.32 1.20 -11.23
N SER A 119 -3.96 1.26 -9.97
CA SER A 119 -4.72 0.61 -8.92
C SER A 119 -4.96 1.54 -7.74
N TRP A 120 -6.18 1.52 -7.23
CA TRP A 120 -6.61 2.27 -6.05
C TRP A 120 -7.24 1.34 -5.03
N ILE A 121 -7.08 1.68 -3.75
CA ILE A 121 -7.68 0.96 -2.64
C ILE A 121 -8.37 1.94 -1.68
N ALA A 122 -9.53 1.55 -1.17
CA ALA A 122 -10.24 2.25 -0.12
C ALA A 122 -10.57 1.30 1.03
N VAL A 123 -10.54 1.81 2.25
CA VAL A 123 -11.11 1.12 3.41
C VAL A 123 -12.60 1.43 3.45
N VAL A 124 -13.44 0.39 3.32
CA VAL A 124 -14.91 0.51 3.15
C VAL A 124 -15.69 -0.06 4.34
N GLY A 125 -15.02 -0.26 5.47
CA GLY A 125 -15.55 -0.79 6.72
C GLY A 125 -14.41 -1.27 7.63
N GLU A 126 -14.73 -1.76 8.82
CA GLU A 126 -13.74 -2.27 9.77
C GLU A 126 -12.97 -3.46 9.17
N GLY A 127 -11.71 -3.25 8.80
CA GLY A 127 -10.87 -4.28 8.15
C GLY A 127 -11.21 -4.57 6.68
N ASN A 128 -12.32 -4.07 6.16
CA ASN A 128 -12.77 -4.33 4.79
C ASN A 128 -12.16 -3.35 3.79
N THR A 129 -11.67 -3.85 2.67
CA THR A 129 -11.09 -3.01 1.60
C THR A 129 -11.76 -3.25 0.26
N ALA A 130 -11.84 -2.21 -0.54
CA ALA A 130 -12.22 -2.28 -1.94
C ALA A 130 -11.01 -1.88 -2.79
N VAL A 131 -10.73 -2.64 -3.85
CA VAL A 131 -9.62 -2.43 -4.77
C VAL A 131 -10.17 -2.27 -6.18
N LEU A 132 -9.71 -1.24 -6.87
CA LEU A 132 -10.00 -0.97 -8.28
C LEU A 132 -8.71 -1.03 -9.05
N SER A 133 -8.66 -1.83 -10.10
CA SER A 133 -7.53 -1.86 -11.03
C SER A 133 -8.00 -1.51 -12.43
N CYS A 134 -7.43 -0.48 -13.03
CA CYS A 134 -7.73 0.00 -14.38
C CYS A 134 -6.58 -0.39 -15.31
N TYR A 135 -6.89 -1.11 -16.38
CA TYR A 135 -5.94 -1.48 -17.44
C TYR A 135 -6.02 -0.49 -18.61
N GLY A 136 -5.03 -0.50 -19.51
CA GLY A 136 -4.81 0.52 -20.56
C GLY A 136 -5.99 0.77 -21.53
N ASN A 137 -6.96 -0.13 -21.60
CA ASN A 137 -8.23 0.01 -22.34
C ASN A 137 -9.38 0.63 -21.50
N ASN A 138 -9.09 1.20 -20.33
CA ASN A 138 -10.07 1.60 -19.31
C ASN A 138 -10.95 0.45 -18.80
N GLU A 139 -10.43 -0.78 -18.82
CA GLU A 139 -11.08 -1.93 -18.23
C GLU A 139 -10.83 -1.95 -16.72
N PHE A 140 -11.92 -1.88 -15.94
CA PHE A 140 -11.87 -1.89 -14.49
C PHE A 140 -12.11 -3.29 -13.94
N HIS A 141 -11.14 -3.78 -13.19
CA HIS A 141 -11.27 -4.94 -12.32
C HIS A 141 -11.59 -4.47 -10.91
N ILE A 142 -12.65 -5.03 -10.34
CA ILE A 142 -13.18 -4.63 -9.04
C ILE A 142 -13.04 -5.81 -8.08
N LYS A 143 -12.40 -5.56 -6.94
CA LYS A 143 -12.17 -6.55 -5.88
C LYS A 143 -12.62 -6.00 -4.54
N ARG A 144 -13.22 -6.84 -3.70
CA ARG A 144 -13.58 -6.50 -2.33
C ARG A 144 -13.08 -7.57 -1.37
N ASN A 145 -12.27 -7.15 -0.39
CA ASN A 145 -11.77 -8.00 0.68
C ASN A 145 -12.58 -7.75 1.94
N PHE A 146 -13.00 -8.83 2.57
CA PHE A 146 -13.77 -8.82 3.81
C PHE A 146 -12.96 -9.44 4.93
N TRP A 147 -13.00 -8.78 6.09
CA TRP A 147 -12.31 -9.20 7.29
C TRP A 147 -13.32 -9.45 8.41
N PRO A 148 -13.99 -10.62 8.45
CA PRO A 148 -15.01 -10.88 9.46
C PRO A 148 -14.45 -11.04 10.87
N ARG A 149 -13.19 -11.52 11.02
CA ARG A 149 -12.54 -11.77 12.32
C ARG A 149 -11.02 -11.67 12.21
N PRO A 150 -10.28 -11.29 13.28
CA PRO A 150 -8.82 -11.31 13.28
C PRO A 150 -8.27 -12.66 12.79
N GLY A 151 -7.46 -12.63 11.72
CA GLY A 151 -6.89 -13.84 11.10
C GLY A 151 -7.73 -14.53 10.01
N GLU A 152 -8.97 -14.09 9.76
CA GLU A 152 -9.82 -14.61 8.67
C GLU A 152 -10.03 -13.54 7.58
N SER A 153 -9.76 -13.89 6.32
CA SER A 153 -10.02 -13.02 5.16
C SER A 153 -10.82 -13.74 4.08
N TYR A 154 -11.89 -13.12 3.60
CA TYR A 154 -12.67 -13.60 2.47
C TYR A 154 -12.54 -12.61 1.31
N GLU A 155 -12.42 -13.13 0.10
CA GLU A 155 -12.23 -12.32 -1.11
C GLU A 155 -13.43 -12.52 -2.04
N ILE A 156 -14.05 -11.41 -2.45
CA ILE A 156 -15.03 -11.41 -3.54
C ILE A 156 -14.43 -10.61 -4.69
N ASN A 157 -14.19 -11.30 -5.80
CA ASN A 157 -13.73 -10.70 -7.03
C ASN A 157 -14.89 -10.57 -8.01
N ALA A 158 -15.13 -9.36 -8.50
CA ALA A 158 -15.97 -9.11 -9.67
C ALA A 158 -15.03 -8.82 -10.84
N SER A 159 -14.54 -9.88 -11.48
CA SER A 159 -13.50 -9.79 -12.52
C SER A 159 -14.03 -9.42 -13.91
N ARG A 160 -15.35 -9.21 -14.08
CA ARG A 160 -15.95 -8.84 -15.36
C ARG A 160 -17.37 -8.31 -15.17
N TYR A 161 -17.58 -7.00 -15.35
CA TYR A 161 -18.84 -6.54 -15.94
C TYR A 161 -18.66 -6.78 -17.44
N ASP A 162 -19.03 -7.98 -17.88
CA ASP A 162 -18.68 -8.51 -19.20
C ASP A 162 -19.11 -7.54 -20.32
N SER A 163 -18.12 -6.99 -21.00
CA SER A 163 -18.29 -6.27 -22.25
C SER A 163 -18.55 -7.28 -23.36
N CYS A 164 -19.68 -7.97 -23.29
CA CYS A 164 -20.33 -8.42 -24.52
C CYS A 164 -20.71 -7.15 -25.27
N GLU A 165 -20.03 -6.92 -26.39
CA GLU A 165 -20.21 -5.85 -27.37
C GLU A 165 -21.36 -4.87 -27.03
N ASN A 166 -20.97 -3.71 -26.50
CA ASN A 166 -21.76 -2.47 -26.51
C ASN A 166 -22.93 -2.27 -25.52
N LYS A 167 -23.04 -2.93 -24.35
CA LYS A 167 -24.16 -2.56 -23.43
C LYS A 167 -23.84 -2.07 -22.01
N HIS A 168 -22.82 -2.57 -21.29
CA HIS A 168 -22.59 -2.11 -19.90
C HIS A 168 -21.11 -2.16 -19.45
N ALA A 169 -20.18 -1.61 -20.25
CA ALA A 169 -18.79 -1.50 -19.82
C ALA A 169 -18.64 -0.37 -18.79
N VAL A 170 -18.15 -0.68 -17.59
CA VAL A 170 -17.68 0.31 -16.61
C VAL A 170 -16.47 1.01 -17.21
N ARG A 171 -16.53 2.32 -17.42
CA ARG A 171 -15.51 3.08 -18.17
C ARG A 171 -14.87 4.18 -17.36
N THR A 172 -15.44 4.51 -16.20
CA THR A 172 -14.95 5.57 -15.34
C THR A 172 -14.59 5.02 -13.97
N PHE A 173 -13.68 5.75 -13.30
CA PHE A 173 -13.32 5.45 -11.92
C PHE A 173 -14.53 5.57 -11.00
N GLU A 174 -15.38 6.57 -11.23
CA GLU A 174 -16.55 6.90 -10.43
C GLU A 174 -17.60 5.77 -10.47
N GLU A 175 -17.86 5.21 -11.66
CA GLU A 175 -18.73 4.03 -11.84
C GLU A 175 -18.14 2.81 -11.14
N ALA A 176 -16.84 2.54 -11.36
CA ALA A 176 -16.17 1.39 -10.77
C ALA A 176 -16.17 1.45 -9.23
N ALA A 177 -15.88 2.63 -8.68
CA ALA A 177 -15.90 2.88 -7.24
C ALA A 177 -17.30 2.75 -6.65
N ALA A 178 -18.32 3.30 -7.31
CA ALA A 178 -19.71 3.16 -6.85
C ALA A 178 -20.12 1.68 -6.79
N ILE A 179 -19.79 0.90 -7.81
CA ILE A 179 -20.00 -0.55 -7.83
C ILE A 179 -19.23 -1.22 -6.68
N ALA A 180 -17.93 -0.96 -6.54
CA ALA A 180 -17.09 -1.58 -5.52
C ALA A 180 -17.61 -1.35 -4.09
N ILE A 181 -18.11 -0.14 -3.81
CA ILE A 181 -18.69 0.26 -2.51
C ILE A 181 -20.07 -0.39 -2.30
N THR A 182 -20.82 -0.66 -3.36
CA THR A 182 -22.18 -1.24 -3.29
C THR A 182 -22.23 -2.75 -3.45
N LEU A 183 -21.11 -3.39 -3.84
CA LEU A 183 -21.01 -4.85 -3.87
C LEU A 183 -21.50 -5.42 -2.52
N PRO A 184 -22.52 -6.30 -2.53
CA PRO A 184 -23.05 -6.87 -1.30
C PRO A 184 -21.93 -7.52 -0.49
N SER A 185 -21.88 -7.22 0.80
CA SER A 185 -21.09 -8.04 1.72
C SER A 185 -21.77 -9.42 1.78
N PHE A 186 -21.03 -10.50 1.50
CA PHE A 186 -21.57 -11.87 1.61
C PHE A 186 -22.18 -12.14 3.01
N LEU A 187 -21.72 -11.41 4.02
CA LEU A 187 -22.26 -11.39 5.39
C LEU A 187 -23.72 -10.88 5.48
N ALA A 188 -24.14 -9.91 4.65
CA ALA A 188 -25.53 -9.43 4.65
C ALA A 188 -26.53 -10.47 4.10
N VAL A 189 -26.07 -11.36 3.21
CA VAL A 189 -26.88 -12.44 2.63
C VAL A 189 -27.02 -13.63 3.59
N LEU A 190 -26.03 -13.89 4.44
CA LEU A 190 -26.13 -14.93 5.48
C LEU A 190 -26.90 -14.46 6.73
N GLY A 191 -26.84 -13.17 7.09
CA GLY A 191 -27.61 -12.60 8.20
C GLY A 191 -29.12 -12.53 7.96
N SER A 192 -29.55 -12.63 6.70
CA SER A 192 -30.96 -12.66 6.27
C SER A 192 -31.51 -14.07 6.02
N MET A 193 -30.67 -15.11 6.15
CA MET A 193 -31.12 -16.51 6.26
C MET A 193 -31.39 -16.84 7.74
N LYS A 194 -32.44 -16.23 8.30
CA LYS A 194 -33.11 -16.71 9.51
C LYS A 194 -34.55 -17.04 9.20
#